data_AF-A0A061P8T4-F1
#
_entry.id   AF-A0A061P8T4-F1
#
_cell.length_a   1.000
_cell.length_b   1.000
_cell.length_c   1.000
_cell.angle_alpha   90.00
_cell.angle_beta   90.00
_cell.angle_gamma   90.00
#
_symmetry.space_group_name_H-M   'P 1'
#
loop_
_entity.id
_entity.type
_entity.pdbx_description
1 polymer ?
#
loop_
_entity_poly.entity_id
_entity_poly.type
_entity_poly.pdbx_seq_one_letter_code
_entity_poly.pdbx_strand_id
1 'polypeptide(L)'
;MIAQDEDSYAGSILRMNLDGSVPEGNLEEDSHVYTYGHRNPQGLTWGEDGTMYATEHGPTGHDELNIIEGGNNYGWPVIWGDGEEEGMESPLAHAGKNTWHHLV
;
A
#
# COMPACT_ATOMS: atom_id res chain seq x y z
N MET A 1 10.58 -3.79 11.52
CA MET A 1 9.79 -4.74 10.70
C MET A 1 9.99 -4.32 9.24
N ILE A 2 10.23 -5.24 8.30
CA ILE A 2 10.68 -4.88 6.94
C ILE A 2 9.70 -3.97 6.19
N ALA A 3 8.38 -4.14 6.36
CA ALA A 3 7.38 -3.30 5.70
C ALA A 3 7.32 -1.85 6.23
N GLN A 4 7.91 -1.58 7.40
CA GLN A 4 7.98 -0.24 8.01
C GLN A 4 9.34 0.43 7.75
N ASP A 5 10.16 -0.16 6.90
CA ASP A 5 11.45 0.37 6.48
C ASP A 5 11.26 1.08 5.14
N GLU A 6 11.38 2.40 5.14
CA GLU A 6 11.15 3.28 3.98
C GLU A 6 12.15 3.03 2.84
N ASP A 7 13.29 2.39 3.14
CA ASP A 7 14.30 2.00 2.16
C ASP A 7 14.06 0.58 1.61
N SER A 8 13.09 -0.16 2.15
CA SER A 8 12.83 -1.53 1.73
C SER A 8 11.82 -1.60 0.59
N TYR A 9 12.10 -2.46 -0.39
CA TYR A 9 11.14 -2.76 -1.46
C TYR A 9 10.10 -3.81 -1.03
N ALA A 10 10.34 -4.51 0.08
CA ALA A 10 9.41 -5.52 0.57
C ALA A 10 8.34 -4.86 1.44
N GLY A 11 7.07 -5.03 1.06
CA GLY A 11 5.95 -4.34 1.71
C GLY A 11 5.73 -2.92 1.19
N SER A 12 6.09 -2.68 -0.08
CA SER A 12 6.05 -1.35 -0.69
C SER A 12 5.37 -1.39 -2.06
N ILE A 13 4.73 -0.28 -2.43
CA ILE A 13 4.39 0.01 -3.83
C ILE A 13 5.51 0.87 -4.40
N LEU A 14 6.05 0.46 -5.54
CA LEU A 14 7.16 1.15 -6.19
C LEU A 14 6.68 2.01 -7.36
N ARG A 15 7.34 3.16 -7.57
CA ARG A 15 7.12 4.06 -8.70
C ARG A 15 8.45 4.32 -9.40
N MET A 16 8.46 4.14 -10.72
CA MET A 16 9.65 4.29 -11.57
C MET A 16 9.34 4.97 -12.89
N ASN A 17 10.33 5.66 -13.46
CA ASN A 17 10.27 6.15 -14.83
C ASN A 17 10.35 4.96 -15.80
N LEU A 18 9.92 5.16 -17.05
CA LEU A 18 9.94 4.11 -18.07
C LEU A 18 11.35 3.63 -18.44
N ASP A 19 12.37 4.45 -18.16
CA ASP A 19 13.78 4.09 -18.33
C ASP A 19 14.38 3.39 -17.09
N GLY A 20 13.58 3.18 -16.04
CA GLY A 20 13.99 2.56 -14.79
C GLY A 20 14.67 3.50 -13.78
N SER A 21 14.75 4.80 -14.07
CA SER A 21 15.23 5.78 -13.09
C SER A 21 14.18 6.12 -12.03
N VAL A 22 14.64 6.62 -10.88
CA VAL A 22 13.76 7.12 -9.81
C VAL A 22 13.09 8.42 -10.27
N PRO A 23 11.75 8.53 -10.23
CA PRO A 23 11.04 9.75 -10.57
C PRO A 23 11.21 10.83 -9.50
N GLU A 24 11.18 12.10 -9.91
CA GLU A 24 11.03 13.19 -8.96
C GLU A 24 9.73 13.05 -8.14
N GLY A 25 9.81 13.42 -6.85
CA GLY A 25 8.68 13.40 -5.92
C GLY A 25 8.35 12.02 -5.32
N ASN A 26 9.27 11.05 -5.38
CA ASN A 26 9.23 9.91 -4.45
C ASN A 26 9.67 10.35 -3.05
N LEU A 27 9.41 9.51 -2.04
CA LEU A 27 9.73 9.76 -0.62
C LEU A 27 11.19 10.17 -0.43
N GLU A 28 12.09 9.37 -0.99
CA GLU A 28 13.53 9.56 -0.96
C GLU A 28 14.05 9.70 -2.40
N GLU A 29 14.97 10.65 -2.61
CA GLU A 29 15.46 11.03 -3.96
C GLU A 29 16.07 9.84 -4.74
N ASP A 30 16.64 8.87 -4.03
CA ASP A 30 17.30 7.68 -4.60
C ASP A 30 16.51 6.37 -4.39
N SER A 31 15.21 6.45 -4.03
CA SER A 31 14.37 5.28 -3.78
C SER A 31 13.18 5.16 -4.73
N HIS A 32 12.90 3.94 -5.18
CA HIS A 32 11.67 3.64 -5.93
C HIS A 32 10.44 3.53 -5.03
N VAL A 33 10.60 3.52 -3.70
CA VAL A 33 9.48 3.42 -2.77
C VAL A 33 8.57 4.63 -2.93
N TYR A 34 7.32 4.35 -3.30
CA TYR A 34 6.27 5.36 -3.44
C TYR A 34 5.39 5.40 -2.19
N THR A 35 5.03 4.22 -1.68
CA THR A 35 4.35 4.03 -0.40
C THR A 35 4.84 2.74 0.25
N TYR A 36 4.72 2.63 1.56
CA TYR A 36 5.21 1.52 2.36
C TYR A 36 4.16 1.08 3.38
N GLY A 37 4.49 0.11 4.24
CA GLY A 37 3.55 -0.43 5.22
C GLY A 37 2.50 -1.34 4.61
N HIS A 38 2.81 -2.03 3.51
CA HIS A 38 1.92 -3.00 2.86
C HIS A 38 2.23 -4.43 3.29
N ARG A 39 1.22 -5.30 3.30
CA ARG A 39 1.38 -6.74 3.52
C ARG A 39 1.60 -7.49 2.22
N ASN A 40 0.61 -7.46 1.33
CA ASN A 40 0.61 -8.25 0.10
C ASN A 40 -0.36 -7.65 -0.95
N PRO A 41 -0.01 -6.49 -1.53
CA PRO A 41 -0.81 -5.84 -2.56
C PRO A 41 -0.78 -6.66 -3.85
N GLN A 42 -1.94 -6.88 -4.47
CA GLN A 42 -2.09 -7.71 -5.67
C GLN A 42 -2.93 -7.08 -6.78
N GLY A 43 -3.70 -6.05 -6.46
CA GLY A 43 -4.47 -5.27 -7.45
C GLY A 43 -4.07 -3.81 -7.38
N LEU A 44 -3.93 -3.17 -8.54
CA LEU A 44 -3.70 -1.73 -8.69
C LEU A 44 -4.55 -1.22 -9.85
N THR A 45 -5.21 -0.08 -9.67
CA THR A 45 -5.93 0.61 -10.74
C THR A 45 -5.96 2.11 -10.50
N TRP A 46 -6.26 2.88 -11.54
CA TRP A 46 -6.55 4.30 -11.44
C TRP A 46 -8.04 4.56 -11.70
N GLY A 47 -8.64 5.45 -10.91
CA GLY A 47 -9.94 6.04 -11.18
C GLY A 47 -9.87 7.06 -12.32
N GLU A 48 -11.03 7.48 -12.83
CA GLU A 48 -11.11 8.47 -13.91
C GLU A 48 -10.56 9.85 -13.51
N ASP A 49 -10.57 10.16 -12.20
CA ASP A 49 -10.03 11.37 -11.61
C ASP A 49 -8.51 11.29 -11.32
N GLY A 50 -7.89 10.14 -11.61
CA GLY A 50 -6.48 9.88 -11.33
C GLY A 50 -6.20 9.33 -9.93
N THR A 51 -7.21 9.12 -9.09
CA THR A 51 -7.05 8.47 -7.79
C THR A 51 -6.53 7.04 -7.97
N MET A 52 -5.42 6.69 -7.32
CA MET A 52 -4.88 5.33 -7.37
C MET A 52 -5.50 4.48 -6.27
N TYR A 53 -5.95 3.28 -6.62
CA TYR A 53 -6.47 2.29 -5.69
C TYR A 53 -5.60 1.05 -5.67
N ALA A 54 -5.41 0.46 -4.50
CA ALA A 54 -4.77 -0.83 -4.34
C ALA A 54 -5.66 -1.79 -3.56
N THR A 55 -5.58 -3.07 -3.90
CA THR A 55 -6.15 -4.14 -3.07
C THR A 55 -5.06 -5.03 -2.52
N GLU A 56 -5.15 -5.40 -1.25
CA GLU A 56 -4.19 -6.29 -0.62
C GLU A 56 -4.80 -7.37 0.28
N HIS A 57 -4.06 -8.45 0.48
CA HIS A 57 -4.49 -9.51 1.38
C HIS A 57 -4.10 -9.24 2.81
N GLY A 58 -5.04 -9.37 3.73
CA GLY A 58 -4.79 -9.34 5.17
C GLY A 58 -4.29 -10.69 5.72
N PRO A 59 -3.96 -10.79 7.03
CA PRO A 59 -3.34 -11.97 7.62
C PRO A 59 -4.19 -13.23 7.62
N THR A 60 -5.46 -13.13 8.04
CA THR A 60 -6.43 -14.25 8.15
C THR A 60 -7.85 -13.82 7.77
N GLY A 61 -7.96 -12.76 6.99
CA GLY A 61 -9.14 -11.90 6.81
C GLY A 61 -8.65 -10.46 6.70
N HIS A 62 -9.57 -9.50 6.59
CA HIS A 62 -9.29 -8.08 6.43
C HIS A 62 -8.45 -7.82 5.18
N ASP A 63 -8.86 -8.41 4.05
CA ASP A 63 -8.37 -7.97 2.75
C ASP A 63 -8.84 -6.52 2.56
N GLU A 64 -7.96 -5.66 2.06
CA GLU A 64 -8.16 -4.21 2.10
C GLU A 64 -8.26 -3.61 0.70
N LEU A 65 -9.03 -2.53 0.60
CA LEU A 65 -9.02 -1.57 -0.48
C LEU A 65 -8.45 -0.26 0.07
N ASN A 66 -7.36 0.21 -0.53
CA ASN A 66 -6.61 1.38 -0.12
C ASN A 66 -6.65 2.46 -1.21
N ILE A 67 -6.75 3.73 -0.81
CA ILE A 67 -6.45 4.88 -1.68
C ILE A 67 -4.96 5.15 -1.53
N ILE A 68 -4.22 5.11 -2.64
CA ILE A 68 -2.77 5.23 -2.65
C ILE A 68 -2.34 6.66 -2.88
N GLU A 69 -1.63 7.23 -1.91
CA GLU A 69 -1.05 8.56 -1.95
C GLU A 69 0.46 8.48 -1.68
N GLY A 70 1.26 9.08 -2.57
CA GLY A 70 2.71 9.02 -2.47
C GLY A 70 3.21 9.63 -1.16
N GLY A 71 4.05 8.89 -0.45
CA GLY A 71 4.55 9.28 0.86
C GLY A 71 4.00 8.46 2.02
N ASN A 72 2.85 7.84 1.86
CA ASN A 72 2.09 7.38 3.00
C ASN A 72 2.49 5.95 3.45
N ASN A 73 2.25 5.70 4.74
CA ASN A 73 2.44 4.43 5.43
C ASN A 73 1.09 3.72 5.62
N TYR A 74 0.91 2.55 5.00
CA TYR A 74 -0.34 1.77 5.07
C TYR A 74 -0.39 0.81 6.27
N GLY A 75 0.54 0.98 7.19
CA GLY A 75 0.38 0.55 8.57
C GLY A 75 0.71 -0.91 8.86
N TRP A 76 0.77 -1.81 7.87
CA TRP A 76 1.17 -3.19 8.12
C TRP A 76 2.61 -3.25 8.67
N PRO A 77 2.88 -4.01 9.76
CA PRO A 77 1.99 -4.92 10.49
C PRO A 77 1.46 -4.34 11.80
N VAL A 78 1.57 -3.03 11.99
CA VAL A 78 1.17 -2.32 13.21
C VAL A 78 -0.35 -2.18 13.26
N ILE A 79 -0.96 -1.74 12.17
CA ILE A 79 -2.42 -1.69 11.99
C ILE A 79 -2.85 -2.52 10.77
N TRP A 80 -4.11 -2.95 10.78
CA TRP A 80 -4.85 -3.54 9.66
C TRP A 80 -6.35 -3.52 9.99
N GLY A 81 -7.22 -3.54 8.97
CA GLY A 81 -8.67 -3.50 9.15
C GLY A 81 -9.14 -2.23 9.84
N ASP A 82 -9.68 -2.36 11.06
CA ASP A 82 -10.20 -1.24 11.87
C ASP A 82 -9.12 -0.59 12.78
N GLY A 83 -7.84 -0.99 12.65
CA GLY A 83 -6.75 -0.42 13.44
C GLY A 83 -6.38 0.99 12.98
N GLU A 84 -6.09 1.87 13.93
CA GLU A 84 -5.69 3.26 13.68
C GLU A 84 -4.45 3.61 14.52
N GLU A 85 -3.49 4.31 13.93
CA GLU A 85 -2.31 4.86 14.62
C GLU A 85 -1.86 6.17 13.94
N GLU A 86 -1.29 7.09 14.71
CA GLU A 86 -0.82 8.37 14.17
C GLU A 86 0.26 8.15 13.11
N GLY A 87 0.10 8.81 11.94
CA GLY A 87 1.03 8.69 10.82
C GLY A 87 0.84 7.44 9.97
N MET A 88 -0.25 6.69 10.14
CA MET A 88 -0.60 5.53 9.33
C MET A 88 -1.99 5.68 8.71
N GLU A 89 -2.12 5.24 7.47
CA GLU A 89 -3.37 5.28 6.72
C GLU A 89 -4.21 4.04 7.00
N SER A 90 -5.48 4.28 7.33
CA SER A 90 -6.48 3.21 7.46
C SER A 90 -7.09 2.89 6.10
N PRO A 91 -7.52 1.64 5.86
CA PRO A 91 -8.09 1.26 4.57
C PRO A 91 -9.41 1.95 4.31
N LEU A 92 -9.68 2.24 3.02
CA LEU A 92 -10.98 2.76 2.58
C LEU A 92 -12.11 1.77 2.91
N ALA A 93 -11.83 0.48 2.74
CA ALA A 93 -12.72 -0.62 3.10
C ALA A 93 -11.92 -1.91 3.31
N HIS A 94 -12.46 -2.84 4.12
CA HIS A 94 -11.88 -4.17 4.26
C HIS A 94 -12.94 -5.28 4.38
N ALA A 95 -12.54 -6.51 4.08
CA ALA A 95 -13.38 -7.71 4.04
C ALA A 95 -13.93 -8.20 5.40
N GLY A 96 -13.61 -7.51 6.50
CA GLY A 96 -13.83 -8.00 7.86
C GLY A 96 -13.14 -9.35 8.12
N LYS A 97 -13.73 -10.24 8.92
CA LYS A 97 -13.12 -11.54 9.25
C LYS A 97 -13.15 -12.59 8.12
N ASN A 98 -13.77 -12.27 6.98
CA ASN A 98 -13.78 -13.12 5.79
C ASN A 98 -12.71 -12.64 4.80
N THR A 99 -12.41 -13.45 3.79
CA THR A 99 -11.47 -13.11 2.72
C THR A 99 -12.19 -12.92 1.38
N TRP A 100 -11.63 -12.11 0.50
CA TRP A 100 -12.11 -11.86 -0.86
C TRP A 100 -11.50 -12.81 -1.91
N HIS A 101 -10.79 -13.85 -1.47
CA HIS A 101 -10.07 -14.85 -2.30
C HIS A 101 -10.91 -15.64 -3.34
N HIS A 102 -12.20 -15.33 -3.54
CA HIS A 102 -13.08 -15.99 -4.51
C HIS A 102 -13.55 -15.08 -5.65
N LEU A 103 -13.03 -13.85 -5.76
CA LEU A 103 -13.50 -12.87 -6.75
C LEU A 103 -12.33 -12.21 -7.50
N VAL A 104 -11.55 -13.00 -8.22
CA VAL A 104 -10.72 -12.57 -9.37
C VAL A 104 -10.59 -13.70 -10.37
#